data_AF-A0A381FBD7-F1
#
_entry.id   AF-A0A381FBD7-F1
#
_cell.length_a   1.000
_cell.length_b   1.000
_cell.length_c   1.000
_cell.angle_alpha   90.00
_cell.angle_beta   90.00
_cell.angle_gamma   90.00
#
_symmetry.space_group_name_H-M   'P 1'
#
loop_
_entity.id
_entity.type
_entity.pdbx_description
1 polymer ?
#
loop_
_entity_poly.entity_id
_entity_poly.type
_entity_poly.pdbx_seq_one_letter_code
_entity_poly.pdbx_strand_id
1 'polypeptide(L)'
;MKSLLKISFAAAVLGLFFTSCKDDDDYQTIESVDKVKIDSVKIVSDTMSVFSVQSIRTYSTYASGCQGFYGYDYIHKSDFERDVTAYQYFTNGLCTQASHQSANQINFSPQKKGNYTFRFWNGDNNWITKTIVVE
;
A
#
# COMPACT_ATOMS: atom_id res chain seq x y z
N MET A 1 -49.17 -42.16 -10.52
CA MET A 1 -48.77 -40.76 -10.23
C MET A 1 -47.61 -40.58 -9.23
N LYS A 2 -46.88 -41.63 -8.82
CA LYS A 2 -45.73 -41.49 -7.88
C LYS A 2 -44.34 -41.46 -8.56
N SER A 3 -44.28 -41.74 -9.86
CA SER A 3 -43.04 -41.81 -10.65
C SER A 3 -42.61 -40.44 -11.20
N LEU A 4 -43.57 -39.63 -11.69
CA LEU A 4 -43.29 -38.32 -12.29
C LEU A 4 -42.71 -37.30 -11.30
N LEU A 5 -43.09 -37.38 -10.02
CA LEU A 5 -42.58 -36.53 -8.94
C LEU A 5 -41.09 -36.77 -8.65
N LYS A 6 -40.61 -38.02 -8.83
CA LYS A 6 -39.20 -38.38 -8.61
C LYS A 6 -38.28 -37.89 -9.72
N ILE A 7 -38.80 -37.89 -10.96
CA ILE A 7 -38.06 -37.40 -12.14
C ILE A 7 -37.91 -35.87 -12.09
N SER A 8 -38.95 -35.16 -11.62
CA SER A 8 -38.91 -33.70 -11.46
C SER A 8 -37.91 -33.24 -10.39
N PHE A 9 -37.75 -34.01 -9.30
CA PHE A 9 -36.78 -33.69 -8.25
C PHE A 9 -35.33 -33.97 -8.69
N ALA A 10 -35.11 -35.07 -9.43
CA ALA A 10 -33.80 -35.39 -9.98
C ALA A 10 -33.34 -34.34 -11.02
N ALA A 11 -34.24 -33.84 -11.86
CA ALA A 11 -33.93 -32.78 -12.83
C ALA A 11 -33.59 -31.43 -12.16
N ALA A 12 -34.27 -31.09 -11.05
CA ALA A 12 -34.00 -29.86 -10.31
C ALA A 12 -32.63 -29.89 -9.60
N VAL A 13 -32.22 -31.05 -9.07
CA VAL A 13 -30.91 -31.22 -8.42
C VAL A 13 -29.77 -31.22 -9.45
N LEU A 14 -29.98 -31.80 -10.63
CA LEU A 14 -28.99 -31.77 -11.72
C LEU A 14 -28.79 -30.36 -12.30
N GLY A 15 -29.82 -29.51 -12.31
CA GLY A 15 -29.72 -28.12 -12.78
C GLY A 15 -28.82 -27.22 -11.91
N LEU A 16 -28.68 -27.53 -10.61
CA LEU A 16 -27.86 -26.74 -9.69
C LEU A 16 -26.34 -26.96 -9.90
N PHE A 17 -25.93 -28.10 -10.47
CA PHE A 17 -24.52 -28.41 -10.72
C PHE A 17 -23.92 -27.70 -11.95
N PHE A 18 -24.73 -27.09 -12.81
CA PHE A 18 -24.25 -26.36 -14.00
C PHE A 18 -24.14 -24.84 -13.80
N THR A 19 -24.35 -24.35 -12.58
CA THR A 19 -24.00 -22.97 -12.24
C THR A 19 -22.48 -22.89 -12.01
N SER A 20 -21.71 -23.00 -13.09
CA SER A 20 -20.31 -22.57 -13.08
C SER A 20 -20.32 -21.06 -12.90
N CYS A 21 -19.85 -20.57 -11.74
CA CYS A 21 -19.40 -19.19 -11.66
C CYS A 21 -18.39 -19.02 -12.79
N LYS A 22 -18.67 -18.14 -13.74
CA LYS A 22 -17.65 -17.70 -14.68
C LYS A 22 -16.70 -16.91 -13.81
N ASP A 23 -15.54 -17.48 -13.49
CA ASP A 23 -14.44 -16.68 -12.94
C ASP A 23 -14.11 -15.66 -14.03
N ASP A 24 -14.67 -14.46 -13.88
CA ASP A 24 -14.23 -13.30 -14.63
C ASP A 24 -12.82 -12.98 -14.10
N ASP A 25 -11.81 -13.64 -14.64
CA ASP A 25 -10.37 -13.40 -14.43
C ASP A 25 -9.93 -12.02 -14.97
N ASP A 26 -10.85 -11.07 -15.11
CA ASP A 26 -10.62 -9.70 -15.61
C ASP A 26 -10.02 -8.79 -14.52
N TYR A 27 -9.68 -9.32 -13.34
CA TYR A 27 -9.02 -8.56 -12.29
C TYR A 27 -7.53 -8.45 -12.55
N GLN A 28 -7.03 -7.22 -12.50
CA GLN A 28 -5.60 -6.99 -12.52
C GLN A 28 -4.95 -7.56 -11.25
N THR A 29 -3.91 -8.34 -11.42
CA THR A 29 -3.16 -8.96 -10.33
C THR A 29 -1.81 -8.28 -10.16
N ILE A 30 -1.30 -8.21 -8.93
CA ILE A 30 0.05 -7.73 -8.66
C ILE A 30 1.04 -8.82 -9.10
N GLU A 31 1.93 -8.47 -10.03
CA GLU A 31 2.96 -9.36 -10.55
C GLU A 31 4.30 -9.21 -9.83
N SER A 32 4.63 -7.99 -9.40
CA SER A 32 5.90 -7.70 -8.72
C SER A 32 5.80 -6.49 -7.78
N VAL A 33 6.83 -6.35 -6.95
CA VAL A 33 7.00 -5.25 -6.01
C VAL A 33 8.45 -4.81 -6.04
N ASP A 34 8.69 -3.52 -6.26
CA ASP A 34 10.04 -2.93 -6.22
C ASP A 34 10.07 -1.64 -5.41
N LYS A 35 11.28 -1.18 -5.08
CA LYS A 35 11.48 0.11 -4.42
C LYS A 35 11.03 1.25 -5.32
N VAL A 36 10.37 2.24 -4.74
CA VAL A 36 10.05 3.51 -5.38
C VAL A 36 10.67 4.65 -4.57
N LYS A 37 11.27 5.61 -5.27
CA LYS A 37 11.83 6.79 -4.61
C LYS A 37 10.73 7.63 -3.97
N ILE A 38 11.02 8.21 -2.82
CA ILE A 38 10.19 9.24 -2.21
C ILE A 38 10.68 10.58 -2.73
N ASP A 39 9.89 11.21 -3.61
CA ASP A 39 10.23 12.48 -4.26
C ASP A 39 10.22 13.65 -3.27
N SER A 40 9.29 13.65 -2.30
CA SER A 40 9.23 14.66 -1.24
C SER A 40 8.52 14.19 0.02
N VAL A 41 8.74 14.92 1.12
CA VAL A 41 8.17 14.64 2.44
C VAL A 41 7.65 15.91 3.09
N LYS A 42 6.42 15.86 3.59
CA LYS A 42 5.77 16.92 4.36
C LYS A 42 5.41 16.41 5.75
N ILE A 43 5.84 17.14 6.78
CA ILE A 43 5.50 16.89 8.18
C ILE A 43 4.60 18.03 8.65
N VAL A 44 3.61 17.73 9.49
CA VAL A 44 2.67 18.73 10.01
C VAL A 44 3.37 19.74 10.91
N SER A 45 4.18 19.25 11.86
CA SER A 45 4.98 20.07 12.77
C SER A 45 6.32 19.38 13.06
N ASP A 46 7.39 20.15 13.10
CA ASP A 46 8.71 19.68 13.52
C ASP A 46 8.82 19.48 15.03
N THR A 47 7.83 19.92 15.81
CA THR A 47 7.68 19.62 17.24
C THR A 47 6.34 18.96 17.54
N MET A 48 6.32 17.96 18.43
CA MET A 48 5.08 17.31 18.90
C MET A 48 5.21 16.83 20.35
N SER A 49 4.08 16.60 21.03
CA SER A 49 4.07 15.99 22.36
C SER A 49 4.27 14.48 22.29
N VAL A 50 4.95 13.90 23.28
CA VAL A 50 4.98 12.45 23.49
C VAL A 50 3.57 11.88 23.63
N PHE A 51 3.34 10.67 23.13
CA PHE A 51 2.03 10.00 23.07
C PHE A 51 0.97 10.69 22.18
N SER A 52 1.30 11.80 21.52
CA SER A 52 0.45 12.35 20.45
C SER A 52 0.70 11.65 19.12
N VAL A 53 -0.19 11.85 18.15
CA VAL A 53 -0.06 11.31 16.79
C VAL A 53 0.04 12.47 15.81
N GLN A 54 1.01 12.41 14.90
CA GLN A 54 1.02 13.29 13.73
C GLN A 54 1.28 12.55 12.43
N SER A 55 0.84 13.16 11.34
CA SER A 55 0.99 12.63 9.99
C SER A 55 2.32 13.06 9.38
N ILE A 56 3.06 12.11 8.84
CA ILE A 56 4.15 12.33 7.89
C ILE A 56 3.64 11.91 6.52
N ARG A 57 3.57 12.84 5.57
CA ARG A 57 3.15 12.55 4.19
C ARG A 57 4.37 12.42 3.29
N THR A 58 4.44 11.34 2.53
CA THR A 58 5.43 11.13 1.49
C THR A 58 4.76 11.17 0.12
N TYR A 59 5.50 11.62 -0.89
CA TYR A 59 5.02 11.74 -2.25
C TYR A 59 5.95 10.97 -3.17
N SER A 60 5.38 10.13 -4.03
CA SER A 60 6.09 9.34 -5.03
C SER A 60 5.34 9.39 -6.35
N THR A 61 6.07 9.27 -7.44
CA THR A 61 5.53 9.31 -8.80
C THR A 61 5.44 7.91 -9.40
N TYR A 62 4.29 7.56 -9.96
CA TYR A 62 3.98 6.24 -10.51
C TYR A 62 3.50 6.34 -11.96
N ALA A 63 3.77 5.31 -12.78
CA ALA A 63 3.12 5.18 -14.08
C ALA A 63 1.62 4.84 -13.89
N SER A 64 0.74 5.55 -14.60
CA SER A 64 -0.70 5.41 -14.40
C SER A 64 -1.24 4.14 -15.08
N GLY A 65 -2.15 3.45 -14.40
CA GLY A 65 -2.87 2.29 -14.92
C GLY A 65 -2.29 0.91 -14.57
N CYS A 66 -1.09 0.86 -13.98
CA CYS A 66 -0.40 -0.41 -13.68
C CYS A 66 0.50 -0.37 -12.44
N GLN A 67 0.80 0.81 -11.89
CA GLN A 67 1.66 0.98 -10.72
C GLN A 67 0.95 1.77 -9.64
N GLY A 68 1.33 1.51 -8.39
CA GLY A 68 0.84 2.27 -7.26
C GLY A 68 1.62 1.95 -5.99
N PHE A 69 1.21 2.57 -4.90
CA PHE A 69 1.83 2.35 -3.60
C PHE A 69 1.50 0.96 -3.05
N TYR A 70 2.53 0.21 -2.70
CA TYR A 70 2.40 -1.10 -2.07
C TYR A 70 2.53 -1.02 -0.54
N GLY A 71 3.57 -0.32 -0.06
CA GLY A 71 3.85 -0.25 1.36
C GLY A 71 5.15 0.46 1.68
N TYR A 72 5.45 0.58 2.97
CA TYR A 72 6.75 1.03 3.46
C TYR A 72 7.49 -0.10 4.12
N ASP A 73 8.80 -0.11 3.93
CA ASP A 73 9.74 -0.70 4.88
C ASP A 73 10.18 0.40 5.86
N TYR A 74 9.82 0.24 7.14
CA TYR A 74 10.00 1.21 8.21
C TYR A 74 10.97 0.64 9.26
N ILE A 75 12.26 0.88 9.05
CA ILE A 75 13.33 0.26 9.84
C ILE A 75 13.66 1.13 11.04
N HIS A 76 13.63 0.52 12.22
CA HIS A 76 14.10 1.13 13.47
C HIS A 76 15.62 0.93 13.60
N LYS A 77 16.41 1.98 13.35
CA LYS A 77 17.88 1.92 13.47
C LYS A 77 18.34 2.10 14.92
N SER A 78 17.61 2.89 15.69
CA SER A 78 17.80 3.12 17.12
C SER A 78 16.48 3.59 17.75
N ASP A 79 16.49 3.97 19.02
CA ASP A 79 15.34 4.58 19.69
C ASP A 79 14.78 5.78 18.91
N PHE A 80 15.65 6.59 18.30
CA PHE A 80 15.33 7.88 17.68
C PHE A 80 15.60 7.95 16.17
N GLU A 81 16.17 6.91 15.55
CA GLU A 81 16.47 6.90 14.11
C GLU A 81 15.57 5.94 13.34
N ARG A 82 15.06 6.39 12.19
CA ARG A 82 14.20 5.63 11.29
C ARG A 82 14.71 5.74 9.86
N ASP A 83 14.83 4.60 9.20
CA ASP A 83 14.99 4.54 7.74
C ASP A 83 13.66 4.11 7.11
N VAL A 84 13.20 4.85 6.12
CA VAL A 84 11.92 4.63 5.46
C VAL A 84 12.15 4.45 3.96
N THR A 85 11.77 3.28 3.44
CA THR A 85 11.78 2.99 2.00
C THR A 85 10.36 2.71 1.55
N ALA A 86 9.91 3.35 0.46
CA ALA A 86 8.62 3.04 -0.14
C ALA A 86 8.77 1.95 -1.21
N TYR A 87 7.74 1.13 -1.35
CA TYR A 87 7.62 0.12 -2.38
C TYR A 87 6.39 0.38 -3.24
N GLN A 88 6.51 0.08 -4.52
CA GLN A 88 5.44 0.12 -5.49
C GLN A 88 5.11 -1.28 -5.97
N TYR A 89 3.85 -1.52 -6.28
CA TYR A 89 3.44 -2.73 -7.00
C TYR A 89 3.43 -2.47 -8.50
N PHE A 90 3.53 -3.55 -9.28
CA PHE A 90 3.22 -3.58 -10.70
C PHE A 90 2.13 -4.60 -10.94
N THR A 91 1.14 -4.25 -11.75
CA THR A 91 0.10 -5.18 -12.16
C THR A 91 0.32 -5.65 -13.59
N ASN A 92 -0.38 -6.73 -13.96
CA ASN A 92 -0.49 -7.21 -15.35
C ASN A 92 -1.31 -6.28 -16.27
N GLY A 93 -1.71 -5.09 -15.79
CA GLY A 93 -2.44 -4.08 -16.54
C GLY A 93 -1.56 -3.26 -17.49
N LEU A 94 -2.18 -2.60 -18.46
CA LEU A 94 -1.46 -1.71 -19.38
C LEU A 94 -1.07 -0.39 -18.69
N CYS A 95 0.24 -0.16 -18.59
CA CYS A 95 0.78 1.15 -18.21
C CYS A 95 0.52 2.19 -19.30
N THR A 96 0.05 3.37 -18.91
CA THR A 96 -0.02 4.53 -19.81
C THR A 96 1.27 5.34 -19.75
N GLN A 97 1.50 6.20 -20.75
CA GLN A 97 2.62 7.15 -20.76
C GLN A 97 2.45 8.29 -19.72
N ALA A 98 1.27 8.42 -19.12
CA ALA A 98 1.01 9.42 -18.10
C ALA A 98 1.51 8.94 -16.73
N SER A 99 2.17 9.83 -15.99
CA SER A 99 2.49 9.61 -14.58
C SER A 99 1.54 10.38 -13.67
N HIS A 100 1.40 9.89 -12.45
CA HIS A 100 0.70 10.62 -11.40
C HIS A 100 1.53 10.59 -10.12
N GLN A 101 1.46 11.67 -9.35
CA GLN A 101 2.02 11.72 -8.01
C GLN A 101 0.96 11.24 -7.03
N SER A 102 1.29 10.25 -6.21
CA SER A 102 0.44 9.80 -5.13
C SER A 102 1.03 10.19 -3.78
N ALA A 103 0.16 10.57 -2.85
CA ALA A 103 0.50 10.92 -1.49
C ALA A 103 0.13 9.77 -0.55
N ASN A 104 1.10 9.31 0.23
CA ASN A 104 0.91 8.27 1.22
C ASN A 104 1.29 8.79 2.61
N GLN A 105 0.79 8.15 3.66
CA GLN A 105 0.89 8.67 5.02
C GLN A 105 1.44 7.64 6.01
N ILE A 106 2.32 8.11 6.89
CA ILE A 106 2.76 7.42 8.10
C ILE A 106 2.17 8.17 9.29
N ASN A 107 1.53 7.44 10.19
CA ASN A 107 1.05 7.97 11.46
C ASN A 107 2.13 7.75 12.53
N PHE A 108 2.85 8.81 12.88
CA PHE A 108 3.93 8.74 13.85
C PHE A 108 3.39 8.99 15.26
N SER A 109 3.64 8.04 16.18
CA SER A 109 3.20 8.07 17.58
C SER A 109 4.36 7.69 18.53
N PRO A 110 5.21 8.65 18.92
CA PRO A 110 6.37 8.39 19.77
C PRO A 110 5.96 8.11 21.22
N GLN A 111 6.68 7.17 21.84
CA GLN A 111 6.51 6.81 23.26
C GLN A 111 7.66 7.32 24.15
N LYS A 112 8.69 7.93 23.56
CA LYS A 112 9.84 8.51 24.27
C LYS A 112 10.03 9.95 23.80
N LYS A 113 10.49 10.82 24.69
CA LYS A 113 10.91 12.18 24.35
C LYS A 113 12.30 12.14 23.71
N GLY A 114 12.56 13.04 22.77
CA GLY A 114 13.84 13.12 22.07
C GLY A 114 13.71 13.62 20.63
N ASN A 115 14.86 13.70 19.95
CA ASN A 115 14.94 14.18 18.57
C ASN A 115 14.91 12.99 17.61
N TYR A 116 13.74 12.73 17.01
CA TYR A 116 13.56 11.66 16.06
C TYR A 116 14.05 12.08 14.68
N THR A 117 14.97 11.31 14.10
CA THR A 117 15.50 11.53 12.76
C THR A 117 14.98 10.46 11.82
N PHE A 118 14.35 10.90 10.74
CA PHE A 118 13.82 10.05 9.68
C PHE A 118 14.63 10.27 8.42
N ARG A 119 15.07 9.18 7.79
CA ARG A 119 15.70 9.18 6.47
C ARG A 119 14.78 8.45 5.50
N PHE A 120 14.29 9.18 4.50
CA PHE A 120 13.40 8.64 3.46
C PHE A 120 14.22 8.38 2.19
N TRP A 121 14.21 7.15 1.69
CA TRP A 121 15.00 6.77 0.52
C TRP A 121 14.51 7.48 -0.74
N ASN A 122 15.44 8.12 -1.47
CA ASN A 122 15.14 8.93 -2.66
C ASN A 122 15.98 8.50 -3.88
N GLY A 123 16.18 7.20 -4.05
CA GLY A 123 16.98 6.65 -5.15
C GLY A 123 18.46 6.46 -4.80
N ASP A 124 19.05 5.38 -5.31
CA ASP A 124 20.47 5.04 -5.13
C ASP A 124 20.93 5.12 -3.66
N ASN A 125 21.90 5.99 -3.37
CA ASN A 125 22.44 6.26 -2.04
C ASN A 125 21.89 7.56 -1.43
N ASN A 126 20.82 8.13 -1.98
CA ASN A 126 20.27 9.41 -1.56
C ASN A 126 19.11 9.25 -0.57
N TRP A 127 19.06 10.15 0.41
CA TRP A 127 18.06 10.17 1.46
C TRP A 127 17.55 11.59 1.71
N ILE A 128 16.24 11.75 1.90
CA ILE A 128 15.64 12.97 2.44
C ILE A 128 15.62 12.82 3.96
N THR A 129 16.30 13.71 4.68
CA THR A 129 16.33 13.69 6.15
C THR A 129 15.33 14.69 6.72
N LYS A 130 14.55 14.26 7.71
CA LYS A 130 13.67 15.11 8.50
C LYS A 130 13.84 14.81 9.99
N THR A 131 13.63 15.83 10.82
CA THR A 131 13.70 15.69 12.28
C THR A 131 12.39 16.14 12.90
N ILE A 132 11.95 15.41 13.92
CA ILE A 132 10.81 15.78 14.77
C ILE A 132 11.30 15.79 16.23
N VAL A 133 11.15 16.92 16.89
CA VAL A 133 11.40 17.07 18.33
C VAL A 133 10.16 16.60 19.09
N VAL A 134 10.34 15.63 19.99
CA VAL A 134 9.27 15.08 20.81
C VAL A 134 9.47 15.50 22.26
N GLU A 135 8.49 16.23 22.79
CA GLU A 135 8.52 16.87 24.11
C GLU A 135 7.50 16.32 25.12
#